data_AF-A0A9W6CAZ8-F1
#
_entry.id   AF-A0A9W6CAZ8-F1
#
_cell.length_a   1.000
_cell.length_b   1.000
_cell.length_c   1.000
_cell.angle_alpha   90.00
_cell.angle_beta   90.00
_cell.angle_gamma   90.00
#
_symmetry.space_group_name_H-M   'P 1'
#
loop_
_entity.id
_entity.type
_entity.pdbx_description
1 polymer ?
#
loop_
_entity_poly.entity_id
_entity_poly.type
_entity_poly.pdbx_seq_one_letter_code
_entity_poly.pdbx_strand_id
1 'polypeptide(L)'
;MAAGKPAAKSQQENQMDGEEKQKEILVKVTARIAHSVSDIIKDIAEEYGVSFSEVVRLSIDGHLEKYLGNVQYIDKQQGEEIKRQSAALANEMQGIRNELNRIGVNVNQIAKGNNIAGQVMRLNDAYCASKDEKKKSEIIRKIMHLEKMQRELKVISSNLDAQKECMDRYEEASLEVAKALWRIQG
;
A
#
# COMPACT_ATOMS: atom_id res chain seq x y z
N MET A 1 -42.57 79.43 8.78
CA MET A 1 -43.78 78.89 8.14
C MET A 1 -43.58 77.39 7.92
N ALA A 2 -44.62 76.62 8.26
CA ALA A 2 -44.92 75.19 8.02
C ALA A 2 -43.74 74.18 8.07
N ALA A 3 -43.61 73.34 9.10
CA ALA A 3 -44.45 72.18 9.50
C ALA A 3 -44.41 71.01 8.51
N GLY A 4 -43.89 69.87 8.98
CA GLY A 4 -43.96 68.57 8.29
C GLY A 4 -43.24 67.46 9.07
N LYS A 5 -43.96 66.79 9.97
CA LYS A 5 -43.65 65.48 10.59
C LYS A 5 -44.76 64.50 10.12
N PRO A 6 -44.67 63.18 10.33
CA PRO A 6 -43.76 62.14 9.80
C PRO A 6 -44.58 61.01 9.10
N ALA A 7 -44.05 59.76 9.02
CA ALA A 7 -44.67 58.49 8.57
C ALA A 7 -44.44 58.14 7.07
N ALA A 8 -44.26 56.89 6.64
CA ALA A 8 -44.41 55.58 7.26
C ALA A 8 -43.47 54.56 6.57
N LYS A 9 -43.22 53.46 7.27
CA LYS A 9 -42.39 52.30 6.92
C LYS A 9 -42.88 51.56 5.66
N SER A 10 -41.94 50.92 4.95
CA SER A 10 -42.12 49.52 4.55
C SER A 10 -40.76 48.82 4.55
N GLN A 11 -40.54 48.04 5.61
CA GLN A 11 -39.51 47.02 5.69
C GLN A 11 -39.88 45.86 4.76
N GLN A 12 -38.92 45.42 3.95
CA GLN A 12 -38.68 44.01 3.62
C GLN A 12 -37.16 43.88 3.67
N GLU A 13 -36.58 43.62 4.84
CA GLU A 13 -36.28 42.26 5.32
C GLU A 13 -35.80 41.35 4.18
N ASN A 14 -34.47 41.33 4.03
CA ASN A 14 -33.76 40.07 3.85
C ASN A 14 -32.64 40.05 4.88
N GLN A 15 -32.96 39.43 6.02
CA GLN A 15 -31.97 38.95 6.97
C GLN A 15 -31.05 37.97 6.23
N MET A 16 -29.76 38.28 6.24
CA MET A 16 -28.73 37.25 6.27
C MET A 16 -27.88 37.59 7.49
N ASP A 17 -28.12 36.85 8.56
CA ASP A 17 -27.26 36.79 9.73
C ASP A 17 -25.88 36.28 9.28
N GLY A 18 -25.03 37.21 8.87
CA GLY A 18 -23.60 36.99 8.77
C GLY A 18 -23.02 37.26 10.14
N GLU A 19 -22.87 36.21 10.94
CA GLU A 19 -22.09 36.25 12.17
C GLU A 19 -20.82 37.09 11.94
N GLU A 20 -20.69 38.20 12.66
CA GLU A 20 -19.43 38.94 12.75
C GLU A 20 -18.40 37.98 13.34
N LYS A 21 -17.69 37.24 12.48
CA LYS A 21 -16.49 36.50 12.89
C LYS A 21 -15.55 37.53 13.49
N GLN A 22 -15.45 37.51 14.82
CA GLN A 22 -14.49 38.31 15.57
C GLN A 22 -13.15 38.20 14.84
N LYS A 23 -12.61 39.33 14.36
CA LYS A 23 -11.28 39.35 13.78
C LYS A 23 -10.32 38.91 14.87
N GLU A 24 -9.86 37.66 14.79
CA GLU A 24 -8.86 37.13 15.70
C GLU A 24 -7.66 38.08 15.71
N ILE A 25 -7.30 38.56 16.89
CA ILE A 25 -6.19 39.48 17.07
C ILE A 25 -4.90 38.67 16.85
N LEU A 26 -4.40 38.67 15.63
CA LEU A 26 -3.15 38.02 15.27
C LEU A 26 -1.98 38.86 15.79
N VAL A 27 -1.27 38.33 16.79
CA VAL A 27 -0.04 38.92 17.32
C VAL A 27 1.15 38.36 16.57
N LYS A 28 2.06 39.22 16.11
CA LYS A 28 3.30 38.78 15.48
C LYS A 28 4.21 38.12 16.52
N VAL A 29 4.42 36.81 16.39
CA VAL A 29 5.37 36.04 17.20
C VAL A 29 6.64 35.80 16.41
N THR A 30 7.80 35.97 17.04
CA THR A 30 9.11 35.60 16.47
C THR A 30 9.77 34.60 17.41
N ALA A 31 10.08 33.41 16.91
CA ALA A 31 10.75 32.35 17.67
C ALA A 31 12.08 31.98 16.98
N ARG A 32 13.09 31.63 17.78
CA ARG A 32 14.34 31.04 17.27
C ARG A 32 14.22 29.53 17.37
N ILE A 33 14.37 28.86 16.24
CA ILE A 33 14.23 27.41 16.11
C ILE A 33 15.56 26.86 15.61
N ALA A 34 15.97 25.71 16.14
CA ALA A 34 17.16 25.01 15.64
C ALA A 34 16.98 24.62 14.17
N HIS A 35 18.08 24.61 13.40
CA HIS A 35 18.02 24.35 11.96
C HIS A 35 17.38 23.00 11.64
N SER A 36 17.75 21.94 12.38
CA SER A 36 17.18 20.59 12.23
C SER A 36 15.66 20.54 12.44
N VAL A 37 15.12 21.33 13.37
CA VAL A 37 13.69 21.40 13.63
C VAL A 37 12.99 22.23 12.55
N SER A 38 13.65 23.26 12.03
CA SER A 38 13.12 24.05 10.90
C SER A 38 12.95 23.21 9.64
N ASP A 39 13.82 22.24 9.38
CA ASP A 39 13.72 21.40 8.18
C ASP A 39 12.57 20.41 8.31
N ILE A 40 12.40 19.77 9.47
CA ILE A 40 11.25 18.91 9.77
C ILE A 40 9.92 19.65 9.57
N ILE A 41 9.81 20.89 10.06
CA ILE A 41 8.58 21.69 9.92
C ILE A 41 8.31 22.03 8.44
N LYS A 42 9.34 22.24 7.63
CA LYS A 42 9.17 22.47 6.18
C LYS A 42 8.68 21.21 5.47
N ASP A 43 9.25 20.05 5.80
CA ASP A 43 8.83 18.77 5.23
C ASP A 43 7.34 18.52 5.51
N ILE A 44 6.90 18.77 6.74
CA ILE A 44 5.47 18.68 7.13
C ILE A 44 4.62 19.70 6.36
N ALA A 45 5.10 20.94 6.21
CA ALA A 45 4.38 21.97 5.47
C ALA A 45 4.19 21.59 3.99
N GLU A 46 5.21 21.01 3.36
CA GLU A 46 5.16 20.51 1.98
C GLU A 46 4.24 19.29 1.84
N GLU A 47 4.32 18.33 2.76
CA GLU A 47 3.49 17.11 2.73
C GLU A 47 1.99 17.42 2.81
N TYR A 48 1.60 18.39 3.65
CA TYR A 48 0.20 18.74 3.88
C TYR A 48 -0.26 19.99 3.12
N GLY A 49 0.60 20.62 2.32
CA GLY A 49 0.28 21.80 1.51
C GLY A 49 -0.09 23.04 2.33
N VAL A 50 0.44 23.17 3.54
CA VAL A 50 0.17 24.28 4.47
C VAL A 50 1.40 25.19 4.61
N SER A 51 1.22 26.38 5.20
CA SER A 51 2.36 27.28 5.41
C SER A 51 3.21 26.86 6.62
N PHE A 52 4.52 27.16 6.59
CA PHE A 52 5.41 26.94 7.74
C PHE A 52 4.86 27.55 9.04
N SER A 53 4.36 28.79 8.97
CA SER A 53 3.78 29.49 10.13
C SER A 53 2.51 28.81 10.65
N GLU A 54 1.76 28.14 9.79
CA GLU A 54 0.58 27.39 10.18
C GLU A 54 0.94 26.12 10.94
N VAL A 55 1.95 25.37 10.49
CA VAL A 55 2.47 24.20 11.24
C VAL A 55 3.02 24.62 12.60
N VAL A 56 3.77 25.73 12.67
CA VAL A 56 4.29 26.28 13.93
C VAL A 56 3.18 26.73 14.85
N ARG A 57 2.18 27.47 14.34
CA ARG A 57 1.02 27.92 15.12
C ARG A 57 0.27 26.72 15.69
N LEU A 58 -0.03 25.72 14.86
CA LEU A 58 -0.73 24.51 15.31
C LEU A 58 0.07 23.71 16.35
N SER A 59 1.40 23.72 16.24
CA SER A 59 2.30 23.08 17.21
C SER A 59 2.27 23.80 18.56
N ILE A 60 2.26 25.14 18.55
CA ILE A 60 2.21 25.98 19.75
C ILE A 60 0.83 25.93 20.41
N ASP A 61 -0.24 26.00 19.62
CA ASP A 61 -1.62 26.00 20.11
C ASP A 61 -2.06 24.61 20.62
N GLY A 62 -1.20 23.59 20.54
CA GLY A 62 -1.53 22.20 20.88
C GLY A 62 -2.62 21.61 19.97
N HIS A 63 -2.87 22.23 18.82
CA HIS A 63 -3.90 21.84 17.86
C HIS A 63 -3.34 21.03 16.70
N LEU A 64 -2.05 20.70 16.71
CA LEU A 64 -1.42 19.84 15.71
C LEU A 64 -2.15 18.49 15.59
N GLU A 65 -2.62 17.95 16.72
CA GLU A 65 -3.41 16.71 16.80
C GLU A 65 -4.79 16.82 16.09
N LYS A 66 -5.39 18.01 16.04
CA LYS A 66 -6.68 18.20 15.35
C LYS A 66 -6.58 18.10 13.83
N TYR A 67 -5.38 18.34 13.27
CA TYR A 67 -5.15 18.34 11.81
C TYR A 67 -4.29 17.17 11.34
N LEU A 68 -3.35 16.70 12.16
CA LEU A 68 -2.48 15.54 11.87
C LEU A 68 -3.00 14.22 12.48
N GLY A 69 -4.10 14.25 13.25
CA GLY A 69 -4.64 13.08 13.95
C GLY A 69 -3.87 12.75 15.23
N ASN A 70 -3.79 11.47 15.61
CA ASN A 70 -3.06 11.03 16.80
C ASN A 70 -1.54 11.25 16.63
N VAL A 71 -1.06 12.44 16.98
CA VAL A 71 0.37 12.76 16.98
C VAL A 71 1.00 12.12 18.21
N GLN A 72 1.77 11.04 18.01
CA GLN A 72 2.56 10.42 19.08
C GLN A 72 4.00 10.92 19.02
N TYR A 73 4.50 11.38 20.16
CA TYR A 73 5.89 11.81 20.29
C TYR A 73 6.78 10.58 20.45
N ILE A 74 7.60 10.32 19.43
CA ILE A 74 8.55 9.21 19.41
C ILE A 74 9.95 9.77 19.69
N ASP A 75 10.66 9.25 20.69
CA ASP A 75 12.07 9.59 20.89
C ASP A 75 12.92 9.08 19.72
N LYS A 76 14.03 9.79 19.42
CA LYS A 76 14.91 9.43 18.31
C LYS A 76 15.38 7.97 18.35
N GLN A 77 15.69 7.44 19.53
CA GLN A 77 16.14 6.06 19.68
C GLN A 77 15.00 5.06 19.37
N GLN A 78 13.77 5.38 19.78
CA GLN A 78 12.59 4.57 19.45
C GLN A 78 12.27 4.61 17.95
N GLY A 79 12.37 5.79 17.32
CA GLY A 79 12.16 5.95 15.89
C GLY A 79 13.14 5.14 15.04
N GLU A 80 14.42 5.15 15.41
CA GLU A 80 15.45 4.33 14.75
C GLU A 80 15.21 2.81 14.94
N GLU A 81 14.73 2.39 16.11
CA GLU A 81 14.38 0.99 16.37
C GLU A 81 13.22 0.53 15.50
N ILE A 82 12.12 1.29 15.46
CA ILE A 82 10.94 0.98 14.64
C ILE A 82 11.33 0.90 13.16
N LYS A 83 12.16 1.84 12.68
CA LYS A 83 12.63 1.85 11.31
C LYS A 83 13.45 0.59 10.98
N ARG A 84 14.34 0.18 11.88
CA ARG A 84 15.15 -1.05 11.71
C ARG A 84 14.27 -2.29 11.65
N GLN A 85 13.33 -2.43 12.58
CA GLN A 85 12.43 -3.58 12.63
C GLN A 85 11.48 -3.62 11.43
N SER A 86 10.98 -2.46 10.99
CA SER A 86 10.15 -2.34 9.78
C SER A 86 10.93 -2.76 8.52
N ALA A 87 12.21 -2.42 8.44
CA ALA A 87 13.07 -2.87 7.34
C ALA A 87 13.29 -4.40 7.37
N ALA A 88 13.46 -5.00 8.56
CA ALA A 88 13.55 -6.45 8.70
C ALA A 88 12.25 -7.15 8.25
N LEU A 89 11.09 -6.64 8.68
CA LEU A 89 9.79 -7.15 8.23
C LEU A 89 9.61 -7.06 6.71
N ALA A 90 10.02 -5.94 6.10
CA ALA A 90 9.96 -5.77 4.65
C ALA A 90 10.84 -6.79 3.90
N ASN A 91 12.01 -7.14 4.45
CA ASN A 91 12.88 -8.17 3.88
C ASN A 91 12.22 -9.56 3.95
N GLU A 92 11.59 -9.92 5.06
CA GLU A 92 10.88 -11.20 5.17
C GLU A 92 9.65 -11.26 4.24
N MET A 93 8.90 -10.15 4.09
CA MET A 93 7.84 -10.04 3.09
C MET A 93 8.35 -10.26 1.66
N GLN A 94 9.53 -9.75 1.33
CA GLN A 94 10.16 -9.99 0.04
C GLN A 94 10.53 -11.46 -0.15
N GLY A 95 10.95 -12.15 0.92
CA GLY A 95 11.15 -13.60 0.95
C GLY A 95 9.88 -14.37 0.59
N ILE A 96 8.77 -14.06 1.28
CA ILE A 96 7.45 -14.65 1.00
C ILE A 96 7.03 -14.43 -0.45
N ARG A 97 7.20 -13.20 -0.97
CA ARG A 97 6.86 -12.86 -2.36
C ARG A 97 7.64 -13.71 -3.37
N ASN A 98 8.92 -13.96 -3.11
CA ASN A 98 9.75 -14.78 -3.98
C ASN A 98 9.27 -16.24 -4.00
N GLU A 99 8.93 -16.82 -2.85
CA GLU A 99 8.37 -18.17 -2.76
C GLU A 99 7.01 -18.26 -3.47
N LEU A 100 6.14 -17.26 -3.30
CA LEU A 100 4.85 -17.21 -4.00
C LEU A 100 5.05 -17.17 -5.53
N ASN A 101 5.99 -16.39 -6.02
CA ASN A 101 6.34 -16.35 -7.44
C ASN A 101 6.80 -17.73 -7.95
N ARG A 102 7.62 -18.44 -7.17
CA ARG A 102 8.10 -19.79 -7.49
C ARG A 102 6.96 -20.80 -7.57
N ILE A 103 6.02 -20.75 -6.62
CA ILE A 103 4.79 -21.55 -6.64
C ILE A 103 3.97 -21.23 -7.89
N GLY A 104 3.78 -19.95 -8.22
CA GLY A 104 3.03 -19.53 -9.40
C GLY A 104 3.63 -20.07 -10.70
N VAL A 105 4.96 -20.02 -10.84
CA VAL A 105 5.67 -20.62 -11.98
C VAL A 105 5.42 -22.13 -12.02
N ASN A 106 5.54 -22.84 -10.90
CA ASN A 106 5.29 -24.28 -10.84
C ASN A 106 3.86 -24.65 -11.24
N VAL A 107 2.86 -23.96 -10.70
CA VAL A 107 1.45 -24.15 -11.04
C VAL A 107 1.22 -23.96 -12.55
N ASN A 108 1.81 -22.92 -13.15
CA ASN A 108 1.70 -22.68 -14.58
C ASN A 108 2.36 -23.80 -15.42
N GLN A 109 3.52 -24.29 -15.00
CA GLN A 109 4.19 -25.39 -15.69
C GLN A 109 3.39 -26.70 -15.60
N ILE A 110 2.80 -26.99 -14.45
CA ILE A 110 1.90 -28.14 -14.26
C ILE A 110 0.67 -28.00 -15.16
N ALA A 111 0.05 -26.82 -15.22
CA ALA A 111 -1.10 -26.58 -16.09
C ALA A 111 -0.76 -26.77 -17.58
N LYS A 112 0.40 -26.28 -18.03
CA LYS A 112 0.91 -26.56 -19.39
C LYS A 112 1.10 -28.05 -19.63
N GLY A 113 1.68 -28.77 -18.66
CA GLY A 113 1.85 -30.22 -18.72
C GLY A 113 0.50 -30.95 -18.87
N ASN A 114 -0.51 -30.56 -18.08
CA ASN A 114 -1.86 -31.13 -18.16
C ASN A 114 -2.52 -30.87 -19.52
N ASN A 115 -2.36 -29.66 -20.07
CA ASN A 115 -2.87 -29.34 -21.39
C ASN A 115 -2.22 -30.18 -22.49
N ILE A 116 -0.90 -30.37 -22.43
CA ILE A 116 -0.16 -31.24 -23.35
C ILE A 116 -0.66 -32.69 -23.23
N ALA A 117 -0.76 -33.22 -22.00
CA ALA A 117 -1.23 -34.58 -21.76
C ALA A 117 -2.64 -34.81 -22.32
N GLY A 118 -3.56 -33.87 -22.10
CA GLY A 118 -4.90 -33.93 -22.67
C GLY A 118 -4.92 -33.86 -24.20
N GLN A 119 -4.00 -33.11 -24.82
CA GLN A 119 -3.87 -33.07 -26.27
C GLN A 119 -3.30 -34.37 -26.84
N VAL A 120 -2.30 -34.96 -26.19
CA VAL A 120 -1.74 -36.26 -26.56
C VAL A 120 -2.81 -37.35 -26.51
N MET A 121 -3.64 -37.37 -25.45
CA MET A 121 -4.75 -38.31 -25.33
C MET A 121 -5.74 -38.20 -26.50
N ARG A 122 -6.20 -36.98 -26.83
CA ARG A 122 -7.08 -36.76 -28.00
C ARG A 122 -6.45 -37.17 -29.32
N LEU A 123 -5.15 -36.91 -29.50
CA LEU A 123 -4.42 -37.32 -30.70
C LEU A 123 -4.30 -38.85 -30.78
N ASN A 124 -4.08 -39.51 -29.66
CA ASN A 124 -4.04 -40.98 -29.59
C ASN A 124 -5.41 -41.60 -29.93
N ASP A 125 -6.50 -41.02 -29.44
CA ASP A 125 -7.86 -41.45 -29.82
C ASP A 125 -8.10 -41.26 -31.33
N ALA A 126 -7.68 -40.12 -31.89
CA ALA A 126 -7.78 -39.84 -33.33
C ALA A 126 -6.89 -40.79 -34.17
N TYR A 127 -5.74 -41.21 -33.65
CA TYR A 127 -4.88 -42.19 -34.27
C TYR A 127 -5.58 -43.55 -34.38
N CYS A 128 -6.21 -44.02 -33.30
CA CYS A 128 -6.97 -45.26 -33.25
C CYS A 128 -8.20 -45.24 -34.17
N ALA A 129 -8.87 -44.09 -34.30
CA ALA A 129 -10.04 -43.93 -35.15
C ALA A 129 -9.73 -43.77 -36.66
N SER A 130 -8.51 -43.33 -37.01
CA SER A 130 -8.11 -43.11 -38.40
C SER A 130 -7.79 -44.41 -39.12
N LYS A 131 -8.31 -44.56 -40.36
CA LYS A 131 -7.93 -45.64 -41.29
C LYS A 131 -6.87 -45.21 -42.31
N ASP A 132 -6.51 -43.93 -42.34
CA ASP A 132 -5.55 -43.35 -43.28
C ASP A 132 -4.14 -43.27 -42.66
N GLU A 133 -3.18 -43.92 -43.31
CA GLU A 133 -1.82 -44.08 -42.85
C GLU A 133 -0.97 -42.81 -42.96
N LYS A 134 -1.32 -41.89 -43.87
CA LYS A 134 -0.70 -40.56 -43.92
C LYS A 134 -1.12 -39.72 -42.71
N LYS A 135 -2.41 -39.76 -42.33
CA LYS A 135 -2.92 -39.06 -41.15
C LYS A 135 -2.35 -39.62 -39.86
N LYS A 136 -2.26 -40.95 -39.74
CA LYS A 136 -1.60 -41.60 -38.59
C LYS A 136 -0.15 -41.16 -38.43
N SER A 137 0.60 -41.12 -39.52
CA SER A 137 2.00 -40.67 -39.53
C SER A 137 2.15 -39.20 -39.14
N GLU A 138 1.19 -38.35 -39.48
CA GLU A 138 1.18 -36.94 -39.04
C GLU A 138 0.84 -36.81 -37.54
N ILE A 139 -0.12 -37.60 -37.05
CA ILE A 139 -0.51 -37.64 -35.65
C ILE A 139 0.67 -38.08 -34.77
N ILE A 140 1.39 -39.14 -35.16
CA ILE A 140 2.59 -39.61 -34.45
C ILE A 140 3.63 -38.49 -34.36
N ARG A 141 3.91 -37.77 -35.45
CA ARG A 141 4.85 -36.63 -35.44
C ARG A 141 4.41 -35.54 -34.45
N LYS A 142 3.12 -35.23 -34.38
CA LYS A 142 2.57 -34.26 -33.41
C LYS A 142 2.71 -34.75 -31.97
N ILE A 143 2.42 -36.03 -31.70
CA ILE A 143 2.59 -36.62 -30.36
C ILE A 143 4.06 -36.57 -29.94
N MET A 144 4.99 -37.01 -30.79
CA MET A 144 6.44 -36.96 -30.50
C MET A 144 6.92 -35.53 -30.21
N HIS A 145 6.40 -34.53 -30.93
CA HIS A 145 6.71 -33.13 -30.68
C HIS A 145 6.19 -32.66 -29.31
N LEU A 146 4.94 -32.97 -28.97
CA LEU A 146 4.32 -32.63 -27.69
C LEU A 146 5.05 -33.30 -26.51
N GLU A 147 5.44 -34.56 -26.64
CA GLU A 147 6.24 -35.28 -25.63
C GLU A 147 7.63 -34.64 -25.46
N LYS A 148 8.23 -34.14 -26.55
CA LYS A 148 9.48 -33.38 -26.46
C LYS A 148 9.29 -32.11 -25.64
N MET A 149 8.25 -31.32 -25.92
CA MET A 149 7.96 -30.11 -25.13
C MET A 149 7.66 -30.44 -23.66
N GLN A 150 6.99 -31.55 -23.39
CA GLN A 150 6.70 -31.99 -22.02
C GLN A 150 7.97 -32.28 -21.23
N ARG A 151 8.99 -32.89 -21.85
CA ARG A 151 10.31 -33.12 -21.24
C ARG A 151 11.06 -31.83 -20.93
N GLU A 152 10.76 -30.75 -21.65
CA GLU A 152 11.38 -29.43 -21.45
C GLU A 152 10.71 -28.62 -20.32
N LEU A 153 9.52 -29.02 -19.86
CA LEU A 153 8.86 -28.39 -18.71
C LEU A 153 9.63 -28.68 -17.42
N LYS A 154 10.20 -27.64 -16.83
CA LYS A 154 10.88 -27.72 -15.53
C LYS A 154 9.95 -27.24 -14.43
N VAL A 155 9.63 -28.13 -13.49
CA VAL A 155 9.03 -27.77 -12.20
C VAL A 155 10.18 -27.57 -11.23
N ILE A 156 10.23 -26.41 -10.58
CA ILE A 156 11.24 -26.10 -9.58
C ILE A 156 10.81 -26.81 -8.30
N SER A 157 11.66 -27.65 -7.70
CA SER A 157 11.32 -28.28 -6.42
C SER A 157 11.00 -27.22 -5.37
N SER A 158 9.85 -27.31 -4.72
CA SER A 158 9.52 -26.51 -3.53
C SER A 158 9.99 -27.26 -2.29
N ASN A 159 10.78 -26.61 -1.43
CA ASN A 159 11.14 -27.16 -0.14
C ASN A 159 10.11 -26.65 0.89
N LEU A 160 9.24 -27.55 1.37
CA LEU A 160 8.20 -27.22 2.33
C LEU A 160 8.78 -26.71 3.67
N ASP A 161 9.91 -27.26 4.10
CA ASP A 161 10.57 -26.84 5.33
C ASP A 161 11.10 -25.41 5.21
N ALA A 162 11.69 -25.06 4.06
CA ALA A 162 12.17 -23.71 3.79
C ALA A 162 11.02 -22.68 3.70
N GLN A 163 9.85 -23.10 3.20
CA GLN A 163 8.66 -22.25 3.16
C GLN A 163 8.10 -22.01 4.56
N LYS A 164 8.09 -23.05 5.39
CA LYS A 164 7.68 -22.93 6.80
C LYS A 164 8.63 -22.01 7.56
N GLU A 165 9.94 -22.21 7.41
CA GLU A 165 10.95 -21.34 8.02
C GLU A 165 10.79 -19.88 7.61
N CYS A 166 10.50 -19.62 6.33
CA CYS A 166 10.24 -18.25 5.84
C CYS A 166 9.01 -17.62 6.51
N MET A 167 7.95 -18.40 6.73
CA MET A 167 6.76 -17.91 7.42
C MET A 167 7.02 -17.66 8.91
N ASP A 168 7.75 -18.56 9.56
CA ASP A 168 8.12 -18.43 10.97
C ASP A 168 8.93 -17.13 11.21
N ARG A 169 9.91 -16.82 10.33
CA ARG A 169 10.68 -15.56 10.40
C ARG A 169 9.83 -14.31 10.19
N TYR A 170 8.87 -14.36 9.27
CA TYR A 170 7.94 -13.26 9.07
C TYR A 170 7.07 -13.02 10.29
N GLU A 171 6.55 -14.08 10.90
CA GLU A 171 5.74 -14.00 12.11
C GLU A 171 6.54 -13.39 13.27
N GLU A 172 7.79 -13.84 13.46
CA GLU A 172 8.70 -13.28 14.47
C GLU A 172 8.98 -11.79 14.21
N ALA A 173 9.36 -11.41 12.99
CA ALA A 173 9.61 -10.02 12.64
C ALA A 173 8.38 -9.12 12.82
N SER A 174 7.19 -9.63 12.50
CA SER A 174 5.93 -8.91 12.69
C SER A 174 5.61 -8.68 14.16
N LEU A 175 5.91 -9.67 15.02
CA LEU A 175 5.73 -9.57 16.46
C LEU A 175 6.68 -8.53 17.07
N GLU A 176 7.93 -8.47 16.62
CA GLU A 176 8.88 -7.46 17.09
C GLU A 176 8.45 -6.04 16.72
N VAL A 177 8.03 -5.82 15.46
CA VAL A 177 7.46 -4.54 15.05
C VAL A 177 6.23 -4.17 15.89
N ALA A 178 5.32 -5.12 16.12
CA ALA A 178 4.14 -4.89 16.95
C ALA A 178 4.52 -4.51 18.39
N LYS A 179 5.53 -5.16 19.00
CA LYS A 179 6.04 -4.81 20.33
C LYS A 179 6.64 -3.40 20.35
N ALA A 180 7.41 -3.02 19.34
CA ALA A 180 7.98 -1.67 19.27
C ALA A 180 6.90 -0.60 19.13
N LEU A 181 5.89 -0.85 18.29
CA LEU A 181 4.75 0.05 18.12
C LEU A 181 3.89 0.14 19.39
N TRP A 182 3.67 -0.97 20.10
CA TRP A 182 2.91 -0.99 21.35
C TRP A 182 3.54 -0.07 22.42
N ARG A 183 4.87 0.00 22.48
CA ARG A 183 5.60 0.85 23.43
C ARG A 183 5.48 2.35 23.14
N ILE A 184 4.90 2.73 22.01
CA ILE A 184 4.64 4.13 21.63
C ILE A 184 3.28 4.59 22.16
N GLN A 185 2.37 3.66 22.51
CA GLN A 185 1.09 4.03 23.11
C GLN A 185 1.28 4.45 24.57
N GLY A 186 1.52 5.74 24.76
CA GLY A 186 1.26 6.50 25.98
C GLY A 186 0.06 7.41 25.79
#